data_AF-A0A2N1Q6J0-F1
#
_entry.id   AF-A0A2N1Q6J0-F1
#
_cell.length_a   1.000
_cell.length_b   1.000
_cell.length_c   1.000
_cell.angle_alpha   90.00
_cell.angle_beta   90.00
_cell.angle_gamma   90.00
#
_symmetry.space_group_name_H-M   'P 1'
#
loop_
_entity.id
_entity.type
_entity.pdbx_description
1 polymer ?
#
loop_
_entity_poly.entity_id
_entity_poly.type
_entity_poly.pdbx_seq_one_letter_code
_entity_poly.pdbx_strand_id
1 'polypeptide(L)'
;MKKTILFLMVLLASLSLVACQEDAEPSYEYGYGISYGLVHGHYVGVAEVVVDKDDVVVSVKMEEYFLPYNVAKVVVEDVNNIPSDVVTVVGSRGTSYYGKYVSVNGTLFTGAVTGESGSQSIVYSTSGVANIEDWVKVEANAMVYVDAVKAGTVFIANQDGTMSSYAKADSYAKVGWTKSTTGYWTNPASYPLGWGGNMFAFAETVVGTKMDVTGDAIGEIETGATMVDFADYYLLTQQAYQNALAGKM
;
A
#
# COMPACT_ATOMS: atom_id res chain seq x y z
N MET A 1 16.39 -41.00 -49.76
CA MET A 1 17.00 -40.26 -48.62
C MET A 1 17.13 -38.79 -49.00
N LYS A 2 16.71 -37.90 -48.09
CA LYS A 2 16.93 -36.44 -48.07
C LYS A 2 16.13 -35.61 -49.09
N LYS A 3 15.51 -34.48 -48.73
CA LYS A 3 14.99 -33.92 -47.48
C LYS A 3 14.26 -32.65 -47.93
N THR A 4 13.03 -32.51 -47.49
CA THR A 4 12.15 -31.35 -47.60
C THR A 4 12.74 -30.15 -46.83
N ILE A 5 12.26 -28.94 -47.17
CA ILE A 5 12.28 -27.68 -46.37
C ILE A 5 13.50 -26.76 -46.61
N LEU A 6 13.28 -25.69 -47.39
CA LEU A 6 13.86 -24.38 -47.13
C LEU A 6 12.94 -23.28 -47.68
N PHE A 7 11.79 -23.11 -47.03
CA PHE A 7 10.87 -21.98 -47.23
C PHE A 7 10.43 -21.53 -45.83
N LEU A 8 11.26 -20.76 -45.13
CA LEU A 8 10.89 -19.80 -44.08
C LEU A 8 12.18 -19.25 -43.43
N MET A 9 12.80 -18.24 -44.01
CA MET A 9 13.89 -17.51 -43.34
C MET A 9 13.80 -16.01 -43.64
N VAL A 10 12.60 -15.45 -43.45
CA VAL A 10 12.33 -14.00 -43.46
C VAL A 10 11.41 -13.61 -42.29
N LEU A 11 11.43 -14.35 -41.17
CA LEU A 11 10.59 -14.04 -40.02
C LEU A 11 11.26 -14.36 -38.68
N LEU A 12 12.54 -13.98 -38.54
CA LEU A 12 13.28 -14.09 -37.28
C LEU A 12 14.10 -12.83 -36.99
N ALA A 13 13.46 -11.66 -37.13
CA ALA A 13 14.06 -10.38 -36.76
C ALA A 13 13.04 -9.38 -36.15
N SER A 14 11.99 -9.86 -35.46
CA SER A 14 10.96 -8.96 -34.92
C SER A 14 10.36 -9.40 -33.57
N LEU A 15 11.12 -10.07 -32.71
CA LEU A 15 10.64 -10.47 -31.37
C LEU A 15 11.70 -10.24 -30.28
N SER A 16 12.40 -9.10 -30.34
CA SER A 16 13.24 -8.64 -29.24
C SER A 16 12.96 -7.16 -28.97
N LEU A 17 11.73 -6.87 -28.55
CA LEU A 17 11.33 -5.65 -27.86
C LEU A 17 10.09 -6.01 -27.04
N VAL A 18 10.27 -6.82 -25.99
CA VAL A 18 9.44 -6.66 -24.79
C VAL A 18 9.96 -5.38 -24.15
N ALA A 19 9.53 -4.25 -24.69
CA ALA A 19 9.66 -2.98 -24.02
C ALA A 19 8.84 -3.11 -22.72
N CYS A 20 9.43 -2.73 -21.60
CA CYS A 20 8.71 -2.46 -20.38
C CYS A 20 7.62 -1.45 -20.73
N GLN A 21 6.38 -1.91 -20.90
CA GLN A 21 5.24 -1.04 -20.91
C GLN A 21 5.03 -0.72 -19.44
N GLU A 22 5.66 0.37 -18.97
CA GLU A 22 5.13 1.09 -17.82
C GLU A 22 3.63 1.25 -18.08
N ASP A 23 2.80 0.81 -17.12
CA ASP A 23 1.35 0.94 -17.22
C ASP A 23 1.04 2.40 -17.55
N ALA A 24 0.69 2.68 -18.81
CA ALA A 24 0.42 4.03 -19.25
C ALA A 24 -0.78 4.54 -18.44
N GLU A 25 -0.57 5.59 -17.66
CA GLU A 25 -1.64 6.21 -16.88
C GLU A 25 -2.86 6.45 -17.78
N PRO A 26 -4.06 6.04 -17.36
CA PRO A 26 -5.26 6.22 -18.16
C PRO A 26 -5.41 7.70 -18.58
N SER A 27 -5.49 7.96 -19.88
CA SER A 27 -5.67 9.32 -20.38
C SER A 27 -7.12 9.74 -20.15
N TYR A 28 -7.35 10.64 -19.20
CA TYR A 28 -8.65 11.25 -18.97
C TYR A 28 -8.68 12.66 -19.57
N GLU A 29 -9.65 12.91 -20.46
CA GLU A 29 -9.76 14.16 -21.25
C GLU A 29 -9.74 15.43 -20.39
N TYR A 30 -10.32 15.35 -19.19
CA TYR A 30 -10.53 16.53 -18.35
C TYR A 30 -9.72 16.56 -17.06
N GLY A 31 -8.82 15.59 -16.85
CA GLY A 31 -7.91 15.57 -15.70
C GLY A 31 -7.96 14.28 -14.90
N TYR A 32 -6.78 13.82 -14.52
CA TYR A 32 -6.57 12.68 -13.64
C TYR A 32 -5.37 12.93 -12.76
N GLY A 33 -5.49 12.55 -11.50
CA GLY A 33 -4.46 12.73 -10.51
C GLY A 33 -4.40 11.55 -9.57
N ILE A 34 -3.19 11.19 -9.20
CA ILE A 34 -2.88 10.19 -8.19
C ILE A 34 -2.15 10.87 -7.05
N SER A 35 -2.35 10.37 -5.83
CA SER A 35 -1.54 10.77 -4.68
C SER A 35 -1.25 9.60 -3.76
N TYR A 36 -0.16 9.72 -3.01
CA TYR A 36 0.35 8.69 -2.11
C TYR A 36 0.65 9.29 -0.74
N GLY A 37 0.34 8.58 0.33
CA GLY A 37 0.66 9.07 1.67
C GLY A 37 0.35 8.08 2.77
N LEU A 38 0.84 8.38 3.98
CA LEU A 38 0.49 7.60 5.17
C LEU A 38 -0.98 7.84 5.53
N VAL A 39 -1.75 6.77 5.71
CA VAL A 39 -3.12 6.80 6.21
C VAL A 39 -3.27 5.82 7.38
N HIS A 40 -4.09 6.19 8.36
CA HIS A 40 -4.37 5.36 9.55
C HIS A 40 -3.10 4.91 10.30
N GLY A 41 -2.03 5.72 10.22
CA GLY A 41 -0.74 5.52 10.89
C GLY A 41 0.10 4.32 10.43
N HIS A 42 -0.47 3.34 9.71
CA HIS A 42 0.17 2.05 9.46
C HIS A 42 0.05 1.57 8.00
N TYR A 43 -0.46 2.40 7.10
CA TYR A 43 -0.70 2.03 5.70
C TYR A 43 -0.24 3.13 4.76
N VAL A 44 0.20 2.74 3.57
CA VAL A 44 0.35 3.69 2.47
C VAL A 44 -0.96 3.71 1.69
N GLY A 45 -1.69 4.81 1.79
CA GLY A 45 -2.87 5.09 0.99
C GLY A 45 -2.47 5.52 -0.41
N VAL A 46 -3.26 5.10 -1.40
CA VAL A 46 -3.21 5.58 -2.79
C VAL A 46 -4.60 6.07 -3.15
N ALA A 47 -4.70 7.32 -3.57
CA ALA A 47 -5.93 7.92 -4.06
C ALA A 47 -5.80 8.25 -5.54
N GLU A 48 -6.72 7.76 -6.37
CA GLU A 48 -6.86 8.13 -7.78
C GLU A 48 -8.15 8.95 -7.94
N VAL A 49 -8.05 10.11 -8.59
CA VAL A 49 -9.18 11.01 -8.84
C VAL A 49 -9.27 11.35 -10.33
N VAL A 50 -10.49 11.29 -10.86
CA VAL A 50 -10.85 11.78 -12.19
C VAL A 50 -11.83 12.93 -12.04
N VAL A 51 -11.63 14.00 -12.80
CA VAL A 51 -12.52 15.17 -12.83
C VAL A 51 -13.11 15.38 -14.21
N ASP A 52 -14.25 16.06 -14.30
CA ASP A 52 -14.83 16.51 -15.55
C ASP A 52 -14.37 17.92 -15.95
N LYS A 53 -14.92 18.43 -17.06
CA LYS A 53 -14.64 19.77 -17.61
C LYS A 53 -14.97 20.92 -16.66
N ASP A 54 -15.83 20.70 -15.67
CA ASP A 54 -16.28 21.71 -14.70
C ASP A 54 -15.55 21.56 -13.35
N ASP A 55 -14.46 20.77 -13.34
CA ASP A 55 -13.65 20.43 -12.16
C ASP A 55 -14.40 19.61 -11.10
N VAL A 56 -15.47 18.91 -11.50
CA VAL A 56 -16.25 18.07 -10.61
C VAL A 56 -15.68 16.66 -10.59
N VAL A 57 -15.53 16.06 -9.42
CA VAL A 57 -15.07 14.68 -9.27
C VAL A 57 -16.09 13.72 -9.87
N VAL A 58 -15.65 12.87 -10.80
CA VAL A 58 -16.50 11.83 -11.43
C VAL A 58 -16.11 10.42 -11.04
N SER A 59 -14.89 10.23 -10.54
CA SER A 59 -14.43 8.95 -10.02
C SER A 59 -13.37 9.16 -8.94
N VAL A 60 -13.46 8.34 -7.89
CA VAL A 60 -12.43 8.20 -6.86
C VAL A 60 -12.16 6.73 -6.68
N LYS A 61 -10.88 6.35 -6.57
CA LYS A 61 -10.47 5.05 -6.05
C LYS A 61 -9.49 5.23 -4.91
N MET A 62 -9.63 4.39 -3.91
CA MET A 62 -8.75 4.33 -2.75
C MET A 62 -8.22 2.92 -2.60
N GLU A 63 -6.93 2.82 -2.28
CA GLU A 63 -6.29 1.57 -1.90
C GLU A 63 -5.36 1.80 -0.71
N GLU A 64 -5.15 0.77 0.11
CA GLU A 64 -4.20 0.80 1.20
C GLU A 64 -3.22 -0.37 1.11
N TYR A 65 -1.93 -0.03 1.11
CA TYR A 65 -0.82 -0.98 1.11
C TYR A 65 -0.32 -1.20 2.52
N PHE A 66 -0.18 -2.46 2.91
CA PHE A 66 0.35 -2.84 4.23
C PHE A 66 1.80 -2.38 4.38
N LEU A 67 2.10 -1.67 5.48
CA LEU A 67 3.47 -1.45 5.94
C LEU A 67 4.01 -2.67 6.71
N PRO A 68 5.33 -2.72 7.00
CA PRO A 68 5.97 -3.81 7.74
C PRO A 68 5.28 -4.26 9.03
N TYR A 69 4.55 -3.35 9.71
CA TYR A 69 3.73 -3.66 10.88
C TYR A 69 2.73 -4.82 10.64
N ASN A 70 2.23 -5.02 9.41
CA ASN A 70 1.40 -6.17 9.08
C ASN A 70 2.21 -7.28 8.42
N VAL A 71 2.95 -6.96 7.37
CA VAL A 71 3.54 -7.97 6.46
C VAL A 71 4.75 -8.68 7.03
N ALA A 72 5.41 -8.11 8.04
CA ALA A 72 6.59 -8.67 8.65
C ALA A 72 6.29 -9.53 9.88
N LYS A 73 5.01 -9.73 10.24
CA LYS A 73 4.63 -10.70 11.28
C LYS A 73 4.97 -12.10 10.80
N VAL A 74 5.64 -12.89 11.64
CA VAL A 74 6.12 -14.25 11.32
C VAL A 74 5.57 -15.28 12.28
N VAL A 75 5.45 -16.52 11.80
CA VAL A 75 5.17 -17.68 12.65
C VAL A 75 6.47 -18.10 13.31
N VAL A 76 6.42 -18.33 14.63
CA VAL A 76 7.52 -18.93 15.40
C VAL A 76 7.08 -20.31 15.84
N GLU A 77 7.85 -21.33 15.49
CA GLU A 77 7.53 -22.74 15.77
C GLU A 77 7.80 -23.11 17.24
N ASP A 78 8.89 -22.60 17.83
CA ASP A 78 9.24 -22.79 19.24
C ASP A 78 9.45 -21.45 19.94
N VAL A 79 8.48 -21.07 20.76
CA VAL A 79 8.50 -19.81 21.53
C VAL A 79 9.58 -19.78 22.62
N ASN A 80 10.17 -20.92 22.97
CA ASN A 80 11.30 -20.99 23.92
C ASN A 80 12.66 -20.84 23.23
N ASN A 81 12.70 -20.87 21.90
CA ASN A 81 13.92 -20.78 21.10
C ASN A 81 13.70 -19.86 19.88
N ILE A 82 13.50 -18.57 20.17
CA ILE A 82 13.22 -17.56 19.15
C ILE A 82 14.52 -17.25 18.39
N PRO A 83 14.52 -17.31 17.04
CA PRO A 83 15.68 -16.93 16.24
C PRO A 83 16.13 -15.49 16.48
N SER A 84 17.44 -15.21 16.36
CA SER A 84 18.02 -13.90 16.65
C SER A 84 17.59 -12.78 15.68
N ASP A 85 17.08 -13.16 14.51
CA ASP A 85 16.51 -12.29 13.49
C ASP A 85 14.97 -12.25 13.55
N VAL A 86 14.38 -12.65 14.68
CA VAL A 86 12.98 -12.43 15.03
C VAL A 86 12.88 -11.51 16.24
N VAL A 87 11.92 -10.60 16.20
CA VAL A 87 11.63 -9.62 17.25
C VAL A 87 10.30 -9.97 17.92
N THR A 88 10.31 -10.05 19.25
CA THR A 88 9.11 -10.24 20.07
C THR A 88 8.52 -8.89 20.46
N VAL A 89 7.21 -8.70 20.21
CA VAL A 89 6.47 -7.49 20.56
C VAL A 89 5.27 -7.89 21.42
N VAL A 90 5.22 -7.39 22.65
CA VAL A 90 4.15 -7.63 23.62
C VAL A 90 3.22 -6.42 23.67
N GLY A 91 2.12 -6.50 22.93
CA GLY A 91 1.07 -5.48 22.89
C GLY A 91 -0.14 -5.84 23.76
N SER A 92 -1.13 -4.96 23.78
CA SER A 92 -2.37 -5.11 24.57
C SER A 92 -3.21 -6.32 24.15
N ARG A 93 -3.02 -6.80 22.91
CA ARG A 93 -3.73 -7.95 22.32
C ARG A 93 -2.93 -9.26 22.43
N GLY A 94 -1.78 -9.24 23.09
CA GLY A 94 -0.91 -10.40 23.26
C GLY A 94 0.47 -10.24 22.61
N THR A 95 1.17 -11.36 22.46
CA THR A 95 2.52 -11.41 21.90
C THR A 95 2.47 -11.67 20.41
N SER A 96 3.22 -10.88 19.63
CA SER A 96 3.44 -11.06 18.20
C SER A 96 4.94 -11.18 17.91
N TYR A 97 5.28 -11.88 16.85
CA TYR A 97 6.65 -12.08 16.40
C TYR A 97 6.82 -11.45 15.01
N TYR A 98 7.94 -10.78 14.79
CA TYR A 98 8.23 -10.07 13.55
C TYR A 98 9.60 -10.46 13.02
N GLY A 99 9.74 -10.59 11.70
CA GLY A 99 11.07 -10.65 11.09
C GLY A 99 11.83 -9.36 11.35
N LYS A 100 13.07 -9.45 11.82
CA LYS A 100 13.86 -8.29 12.23
C LYS A 100 14.25 -7.40 11.05
N TYR A 101 14.36 -7.95 9.86
CA TYR A 101 14.76 -7.20 8.69
C TYR A 101 13.68 -7.23 7.61
N VAL A 102 13.49 -6.09 6.96
CA VAL A 102 12.62 -5.96 5.79
C VAL A 102 13.40 -5.24 4.69
N SER A 103 13.42 -5.82 3.50
CA SER A 103 13.91 -5.15 2.31
C SER A 103 12.78 -4.32 1.72
N VAL A 104 13.09 -3.07 1.33
CA VAL A 104 12.22 -2.21 0.53
C VAL A 104 13.05 -1.72 -0.64
N ASN A 105 12.80 -2.26 -1.84
CA ASN A 105 13.55 -1.93 -3.06
C ASN A 105 15.09 -2.02 -2.86
N GLY A 106 15.55 -3.07 -2.18
CA GLY A 106 16.97 -3.30 -1.88
C GLY A 106 17.52 -2.51 -0.68
N THR A 107 16.76 -1.59 -0.10
CA THR A 107 17.12 -0.92 1.16
C THR A 107 16.73 -1.80 2.34
N LEU A 108 17.69 -2.16 3.19
CA LEU A 108 17.44 -2.97 4.37
C LEU A 108 17.01 -2.11 5.56
N PHE A 109 15.79 -2.32 6.02
CA PHE A 109 15.26 -1.76 7.26
C PHE A 109 15.41 -2.76 8.40
N THR A 110 15.77 -2.26 9.59
CA THR A 110 15.90 -3.04 10.82
C THR A 110 14.80 -2.67 11.80
N GLY A 111 14.05 -3.68 12.23
CA GLY A 111 13.01 -3.59 13.24
C GLY A 111 13.57 -3.53 14.65
N ALA A 112 13.07 -2.60 15.44
CA ALA A 112 13.35 -2.48 16.87
C ALA A 112 12.04 -2.31 17.66
N VAL A 113 12.00 -2.91 18.86
CA VAL A 113 10.86 -2.76 19.78
C VAL A 113 10.89 -1.37 20.39
N THR A 114 9.73 -0.74 20.46
CA THR A 114 9.52 0.51 21.17
C THR A 114 8.40 0.35 22.19
N GLY A 115 8.37 1.21 23.21
CA GLY A 115 7.37 1.17 24.28
C GLY A 115 7.64 0.14 25.37
N GLU A 116 6.69 0.05 26.30
CA GLU A 116 6.74 -0.81 27.49
C GLU A 116 5.87 -2.06 27.30
N SER A 117 6.16 -3.13 28.03
CA SER A 117 5.39 -4.39 27.96
C SER A 117 3.88 -4.14 28.12
N GLY A 118 3.06 -4.73 27.23
CA GLY A 118 1.62 -4.50 27.17
C GLY A 118 1.21 -3.33 26.28
N SER A 119 2.19 -2.55 25.78
CA SER A 119 2.00 -1.42 24.86
C SER A 119 3.12 -1.34 23.80
N GLN A 120 3.87 -2.43 23.61
CA GLN A 120 4.99 -2.42 22.68
C GLN A 120 4.54 -2.32 21.23
N SER A 121 5.36 -1.68 20.41
CA SER A 121 5.27 -1.67 18.95
C SER A 121 6.63 -1.98 18.32
N ILE A 122 6.65 -2.18 17.00
CA ILE A 122 7.87 -2.35 16.23
C ILE A 122 8.05 -1.18 15.26
N VAL A 123 9.24 -0.60 15.25
CA VAL A 123 9.62 0.47 14.33
C VAL A 123 10.72 -0.05 13.42
N TYR A 124 10.54 0.11 12.11
CA TYR A 124 11.54 -0.23 11.11
C TYR A 124 12.31 1.01 10.71
N SER A 125 13.64 0.95 10.82
CA SER A 125 14.54 2.08 10.58
C SER A 125 15.71 1.68 9.69
N THR A 126 16.34 2.65 9.04
CA THR A 126 17.59 2.46 8.30
C THR A 126 18.41 3.75 8.35
N SER A 127 19.60 3.77 7.75
CA SER A 127 20.43 4.98 7.70
C SER A 127 19.65 6.13 7.06
N GLY A 128 19.50 7.24 7.79
CA GLY A 128 18.74 8.42 7.32
C GLY A 128 17.21 8.33 7.47
N VAL A 129 16.67 7.18 7.92
CA VAL A 129 15.23 6.98 8.15
C VAL A 129 15.02 6.39 9.54
N ALA A 130 14.55 7.22 10.47
CA ALA A 130 14.29 6.78 11.85
C ALA A 130 13.07 5.85 11.96
N ASN A 131 12.07 6.04 11.11
CA ASN A 131 10.85 5.25 11.08
C ASN A 131 10.29 5.20 9.65
N ILE A 132 10.02 4.00 9.14
CA ILE A 132 9.43 3.81 7.81
C ILE A 132 8.05 4.48 7.68
N GLU A 133 7.26 4.54 8.76
CA GLU A 133 5.95 5.22 8.75
C GLU A 133 6.11 6.72 8.54
N ASP A 134 7.12 7.34 9.17
CA ASP A 134 7.43 8.75 8.95
C ASP A 134 8.02 9.00 7.55
N TRP A 135 8.79 8.04 7.02
CA TRP A 135 9.38 8.13 5.68
C TRP A 135 8.31 8.21 4.59
N VAL A 136 7.25 7.40 4.69
CA VAL A 136 6.12 7.39 3.74
C VAL A 136 5.09 8.50 3.97
N LYS A 137 5.28 9.40 4.95
CA LYS A 137 4.52 10.66 5.00
C LYS A 137 4.90 11.60 3.85
N VAL A 138 6.07 11.41 3.27
CA VAL A 138 6.51 12.12 2.07
C VAL A 138 6.00 11.36 0.84
N GLU A 139 5.16 12.02 0.03
CA GLU A 139 4.48 11.41 -1.13
C GLU A 139 5.43 10.68 -2.09
N ALA A 140 6.58 11.27 -2.42
CA ALA A 140 7.57 10.63 -3.30
C ALA A 140 8.10 9.30 -2.73
N ASN A 141 8.26 9.20 -1.41
CA ASN A 141 8.71 7.97 -0.75
C ASN A 141 7.57 6.94 -0.65
N ALA A 142 6.34 7.41 -0.43
CA ALA A 142 5.15 6.56 -0.44
C ALA A 142 4.95 5.90 -1.81
N MET A 143 5.13 6.67 -2.89
CA MET A 143 5.13 6.16 -4.27
C MET A 143 6.21 5.08 -4.46
N VAL A 144 7.46 5.36 -4.07
CA VAL A 144 8.56 4.38 -4.13
C VAL A 144 8.24 3.10 -3.36
N TYR A 145 7.59 3.19 -2.19
CA TYR A 145 7.15 2.02 -1.43
C TYR A 145 6.09 1.21 -2.19
N VAL A 146 5.06 1.87 -2.73
CA VAL A 146 3.99 1.22 -3.49
C VAL A 146 4.55 0.52 -4.73
N ASP A 147 5.45 1.17 -5.46
CA ASP A 147 6.09 0.59 -6.63
C ASP A 147 6.97 -0.61 -6.25
N ALA A 148 7.70 -0.50 -5.13
CA ALA A 148 8.47 -1.61 -4.59
C ALA A 148 7.59 -2.83 -4.26
N VAL A 149 6.40 -2.59 -3.69
CA VAL A 149 5.42 -3.65 -3.40
C VAL A 149 4.92 -4.29 -4.70
N LYS A 150 4.50 -3.48 -5.68
CA LYS A 150 4.04 -3.96 -7.00
C LYS A 150 5.13 -4.76 -7.72
N ALA A 151 6.39 -4.34 -7.60
CA ALA A 151 7.55 -5.03 -8.16
C ALA A 151 7.99 -6.28 -7.36
N GLY A 152 7.35 -6.58 -6.22
CA GLY A 152 7.72 -7.71 -5.36
C GLY A 152 9.07 -7.56 -4.65
N THR A 153 9.56 -6.33 -4.52
CA THR A 153 10.85 -6.00 -3.88
C THR A 153 10.70 -5.56 -2.42
N VAL A 154 9.49 -5.67 -1.86
CA VAL A 154 9.25 -5.58 -0.42
C VAL A 154 9.07 -6.99 0.15
N PHE A 155 9.95 -7.39 1.08
CA PHE A 155 9.90 -8.72 1.68
C PHE A 155 10.61 -8.77 3.04
N ILE A 156 10.24 -9.75 3.86
CA ILE A 156 11.00 -10.08 5.08
C ILE A 156 12.36 -10.61 4.65
N ALA A 157 13.42 -9.97 5.14
CA ALA A 157 14.78 -10.27 4.75
C ALA A 157 15.56 -10.95 5.88
N ASN A 158 16.63 -11.63 5.50
CA ASN A 158 17.70 -12.02 6.41
C ASN A 158 18.65 -10.82 6.60
N GLN A 159 19.60 -10.93 7.53
CA GLN A 159 20.55 -9.85 7.84
C GLN A 159 21.42 -9.43 6.63
N ASP A 160 21.65 -10.33 5.68
CA ASP A 160 22.40 -10.06 4.45
C ASP A 160 21.56 -9.39 3.34
N GLY A 161 20.28 -9.11 3.61
CA GLY A 161 19.34 -8.51 2.65
C GLY A 161 18.67 -9.49 1.69
N THR A 162 18.97 -10.79 1.79
CA THR A 162 18.27 -11.83 1.00
C THR A 162 16.88 -12.11 1.56
N MET A 163 15.98 -12.65 0.74
CA MET A 163 14.63 -13.00 1.18
C MET A 163 14.67 -14.13 2.22
N SER A 164 13.93 -13.92 3.31
CA SER A 164 13.80 -14.90 4.38
C SER A 164 12.80 -16.00 4.04
N SER A 165 12.95 -17.17 4.67
CA SER A 165 12.01 -18.29 4.56
C SER A 165 10.88 -18.25 5.59
N TYR A 166 10.80 -17.21 6.43
CA TYR A 166 9.75 -17.11 7.44
C TYR A 166 8.34 -17.14 6.83
N ALA A 167 7.49 -18.01 7.36
CA ALA A 167 6.07 -17.97 7.06
C ALA A 167 5.46 -16.72 7.70
N LYS A 168 4.74 -15.92 6.92
CA LYS A 168 3.96 -14.78 7.44
C LYS A 168 2.95 -15.30 8.47
N ALA A 169 2.67 -14.55 9.53
CA ALA A 169 1.67 -14.91 10.55
C ALA A 169 0.33 -14.17 10.37
N ASP A 170 0.36 -12.94 9.87
CA ASP A 170 -0.84 -12.12 9.68
C ASP A 170 -1.80 -12.76 8.65
N SER A 171 -3.08 -12.87 8.99
CA SER A 171 -4.08 -13.55 8.16
C SER A 171 -4.33 -12.85 6.83
N TYR A 172 -4.17 -11.53 6.77
CA TYR A 172 -4.38 -10.75 5.56
C TYR A 172 -3.09 -10.68 4.75
N ALA A 173 -1.96 -10.35 5.37
CA ALA A 173 -0.70 -10.18 4.64
C ALA A 173 -0.15 -11.48 4.00
N LYS A 174 -0.69 -12.64 4.39
CA LYS A 174 -0.49 -13.94 3.70
C LYS A 174 -1.12 -13.98 2.31
N VAL A 175 -2.25 -13.28 2.13
CA VAL A 175 -3.07 -13.31 0.90
C VAL A 175 -2.55 -12.29 -0.11
N GLY A 176 -2.13 -11.12 0.35
CA GLY A 176 -1.70 -10.04 -0.53
C GLY A 176 -1.18 -8.83 0.23
N TRP A 177 -0.86 -7.78 -0.52
CA TRP A 177 -0.26 -6.55 0.01
C TRP A 177 -1.24 -5.40 0.21
N THR A 178 -2.47 -5.53 -0.29
CA THR A 178 -3.47 -4.48 -0.23
C THR A 178 -4.73 -4.90 0.51
N LYS A 179 -5.45 -3.94 1.10
CA LYS A 179 -6.70 -4.25 1.80
C LYS A 179 -7.78 -4.79 0.86
N SER A 180 -7.85 -4.29 -0.38
CA SER A 180 -8.77 -4.83 -1.38
C SER A 180 -8.45 -6.30 -1.73
N THR A 181 -7.19 -6.63 -1.99
CA THR A 181 -6.75 -7.98 -2.38
C THR A 181 -6.98 -9.01 -1.27
N THR A 182 -6.88 -8.57 -0.02
CA THR A 182 -6.95 -9.47 1.14
C THR A 182 -8.36 -9.64 1.70
N GLY A 183 -9.36 -8.93 1.17
CA GLY A 183 -10.72 -8.93 1.71
C GLY A 183 -10.75 -8.40 3.15
N TYR A 184 -9.97 -7.36 3.45
CA TYR A 184 -9.87 -6.79 4.79
C TYR A 184 -11.25 -6.35 5.31
N TRP A 185 -11.56 -6.70 6.57
CA TRP A 185 -12.85 -6.41 7.22
C TRP A 185 -14.11 -6.89 6.49
N THR A 186 -14.06 -7.96 5.69
CA THR A 186 -15.24 -8.44 4.94
C THR A 186 -16.30 -9.20 5.75
N ASN A 187 -16.20 -9.30 7.09
CA ASN A 187 -17.19 -10.00 7.91
C ASN A 187 -18.42 -9.10 8.18
N PRO A 188 -19.58 -9.33 7.54
CA PRO A 188 -20.74 -8.44 7.66
C PRO A 188 -21.37 -8.44 9.06
N ALA A 189 -21.12 -9.47 9.89
CA ALA A 189 -21.64 -9.52 11.26
C ALA A 189 -20.91 -8.58 12.23
N SER A 190 -19.64 -8.26 11.94
CA SER A 190 -18.81 -7.37 12.77
C SER A 190 -18.47 -6.06 12.07
N TYR A 191 -18.49 -6.06 10.74
CA TYR A 191 -18.16 -4.94 9.87
C TYR A 191 -19.19 -4.92 8.71
N PRO A 192 -20.40 -4.39 8.93
CA PRO A 192 -21.50 -4.47 7.96
C PRO A 192 -21.14 -3.98 6.55
N LEU A 193 -20.27 -2.97 6.43
CA LEU A 193 -19.74 -2.47 5.16
C LEU A 193 -18.38 -3.07 4.79
N GLY A 194 -17.61 -3.52 5.78
CA GLY A 194 -16.20 -3.87 5.63
C GLY A 194 -15.34 -2.73 5.08
N TRP A 195 -14.08 -3.01 4.75
CA TRP A 195 -13.22 -1.96 4.19
C TRP A 195 -13.73 -1.47 2.83
N GLY A 196 -14.04 -2.40 1.92
CA GLY A 196 -14.52 -2.06 0.58
C GLY A 196 -15.82 -1.26 0.57
N GLY A 197 -16.80 -1.61 1.41
CA GLY A 197 -18.05 -0.84 1.51
C GLY A 197 -17.86 0.53 2.16
N ASN A 198 -16.93 0.67 3.12
CA ASN A 198 -16.58 1.98 3.66
C ASN A 198 -15.90 2.87 2.59
N MET A 199 -14.99 2.31 1.79
CA MET A 199 -14.37 3.03 0.67
C MET A 199 -15.38 3.38 -0.43
N PHE A 200 -16.37 2.53 -0.67
CA PHE A 200 -17.47 2.84 -1.59
C PHE A 200 -18.31 4.03 -1.10
N ALA A 201 -18.74 4.01 0.16
CA ALA A 201 -19.49 5.11 0.77
C ALA A 201 -18.68 6.42 0.81
N PHE A 202 -17.37 6.34 1.05
CA PHE A 202 -16.45 7.47 0.90
C PHE A 202 -16.50 8.04 -0.52
N ALA A 203 -16.33 7.20 -1.54
CA ALA A 203 -16.33 7.62 -2.94
C ALA A 203 -17.67 8.25 -3.34
N GLU A 204 -18.80 7.70 -2.90
CA GLU A 204 -20.14 8.27 -3.15
C GLU A 204 -20.30 9.67 -2.55
N THR A 205 -19.64 9.94 -1.42
CA THR A 205 -19.67 11.26 -0.78
C THR A 205 -18.88 12.30 -1.57
N VAL A 206 -17.78 11.89 -2.19
CA VAL A 206 -16.86 12.80 -2.89
C VAL A 206 -17.25 13.03 -4.35
N VAL A 207 -17.80 12.02 -5.03
CA VAL A 207 -18.25 12.14 -6.41
C VAL A 207 -19.35 13.20 -6.51
N GLY A 208 -19.24 14.09 -7.51
CA GLY A 208 -20.13 15.24 -7.69
C GLY A 208 -19.68 16.50 -6.94
N THR A 209 -18.59 16.45 -6.19
CA THR A 209 -18.04 17.61 -5.46
C THR A 209 -16.82 18.22 -6.16
N LYS A 210 -16.35 19.37 -5.67
CA LYS A 210 -15.08 20.01 -6.05
C LYS A 210 -13.98 19.85 -5.00
N MET A 211 -14.18 18.97 -4.00
CA MET A 211 -13.21 18.71 -2.93
C MET A 211 -12.63 19.97 -2.28
N ASP A 212 -13.46 20.99 -2.05
CA ASP A 212 -13.08 22.32 -1.54
C ASP A 212 -13.21 22.46 -0.01
N VAL A 213 -13.56 21.38 0.69
CA VAL A 213 -13.65 21.36 2.16
C VAL A 213 -12.24 21.33 2.74
N THR A 214 -11.98 22.16 3.76
CA THR A 214 -10.67 22.26 4.40
C THR A 214 -10.79 22.35 5.91
N GLY A 215 -9.73 21.95 6.62
CA GLY A 215 -9.65 22.06 8.08
C GLY A 215 -10.72 21.26 8.81
N ASP A 216 -11.26 21.84 9.88
CA ASP A 216 -12.19 21.17 10.80
C ASP A 216 -13.50 20.70 10.13
N ALA A 217 -13.90 21.34 9.03
CA ALA A 217 -15.12 20.99 8.29
C ALA A 217 -15.06 19.60 7.64
N ILE A 218 -13.87 19.02 7.44
CA ILE A 218 -13.71 17.65 6.93
C ILE A 218 -14.33 16.64 7.92
N GLY A 219 -14.24 16.90 9.22
CA GLY A 219 -14.79 16.02 10.26
C GLY A 219 -16.32 16.02 10.32
N GLU A 220 -16.98 16.97 9.66
CA GLU A 220 -18.45 17.12 9.67
C GLU A 220 -19.12 16.40 8.48
N ILE A 221 -18.33 15.81 7.57
CA ILE A 221 -18.88 15.14 6.39
C ILE A 221 -19.49 13.79 6.80
N GLU A 222 -20.82 13.70 6.74
CA GLU A 222 -21.56 12.46 6.98
C GLU A 222 -21.50 11.55 5.74
N THR A 223 -20.80 10.43 5.86
CA THR A 223 -20.62 9.47 4.75
C THR A 223 -21.43 8.19 4.92
N GLY A 224 -22.03 7.97 6.10
CA GLY A 224 -22.60 6.67 6.47
C GLY A 224 -21.56 5.57 6.68
N ALA A 225 -20.27 5.84 6.43
CA ALA A 225 -19.16 4.95 6.68
C ALA A 225 -18.68 5.06 8.14
N THR A 226 -18.12 3.98 8.65
CA THR A 226 -17.46 3.94 9.97
C THR A 226 -15.95 4.04 9.77
N MET A 227 -15.47 5.25 9.47
CA MET A 227 -14.06 5.54 9.24
C MET A 227 -13.53 6.51 10.30
N VAL A 228 -12.73 5.98 11.22
CA VAL A 228 -12.06 6.80 12.25
C VAL A 228 -11.07 7.78 11.61
N ASP A 229 -10.53 7.43 10.44
CA ASP A 229 -9.49 8.18 9.72
C ASP A 229 -10.05 8.84 8.45
N PHE A 230 -11.34 9.21 8.44
CA PHE A 230 -11.98 9.86 7.30
C PHE A 230 -11.18 11.08 6.80
N ALA A 231 -10.64 11.88 7.74
CA ALA A 231 -9.85 13.06 7.40
C ALA A 231 -8.58 12.71 6.61
N ASP A 232 -7.87 11.63 6.96
CA ASP A 232 -6.68 11.17 6.23
C ASP A 232 -7.04 10.81 4.78
N TYR A 233 -8.13 10.05 4.59
CA TYR A 233 -8.59 9.65 3.25
C TYR A 233 -9.07 10.85 2.43
N TYR A 234 -9.78 11.78 3.05
CA TYR A 234 -10.24 13.01 2.39
C TYR A 234 -9.05 13.87 1.95
N LEU A 235 -8.08 14.12 2.83
CA LEU A 235 -6.90 14.93 2.52
C LEU A 235 -6.05 14.30 1.42
N LEU A 236 -5.86 12.97 1.46
CA LEU A 236 -5.17 12.26 0.37
C LEU A 236 -5.95 12.40 -0.95
N THR A 237 -7.25 12.19 -0.93
CA THR A 237 -8.10 12.35 -2.13
C THR A 237 -8.10 13.79 -2.64
N GLN A 238 -8.07 14.78 -1.75
CA GLN A 238 -7.96 16.19 -2.10
C GLN A 238 -6.62 16.47 -2.79
N GLN A 239 -5.52 15.89 -2.33
CA GLN A 239 -4.22 16.02 -3.02
C GLN A 239 -4.27 15.40 -4.42
N ALA A 240 -4.84 14.20 -4.57
CA ALA A 240 -5.06 13.60 -5.90
C ALA A 240 -5.94 14.48 -6.80
N TYR A 241 -6.99 15.09 -6.24
CA TYR A 241 -7.81 16.06 -6.97
C TYR A 241 -7.00 17.28 -7.43
N GLN A 242 -6.17 17.87 -6.58
CA GLN A 242 -5.29 18.98 -6.98
C GLN A 242 -4.30 18.57 -8.08
N ASN A 243 -3.74 17.36 -7.99
CA ASN A 243 -2.89 16.80 -9.04
C ASN A 243 -3.66 16.64 -10.36
N ALA A 244 -4.94 16.24 -10.31
CA ALA A 244 -5.80 16.13 -11.48
C ALA A 244 -6.07 17.49 -12.15
N LEU A 245 -6.30 18.54 -11.35
CA LEU A 245 -6.47 19.90 -11.85
C LEU A 245 -5.18 20.45 -12.49
N ALA A 246 -4.03 20.18 -11.87
CA ALA A 246 -2.73 20.60 -12.38
C ALA A 246 -2.35 19.91 -13.70
N GLY A 247 -2.89 18.71 -13.96
CA GLY A 247 -2.67 17.93 -15.17
C GLY A 247 -3.58 18.29 -16.36
N LYS A 248 -4.52 19.23 -16.20
CA LYS A 248 -5.40 19.67 -17.31
C LYS A 248 -4.59 20.42 -18.37
N MET A 249 -4.74 20.02 -19.63
CA MET A 249 -4.19 20.73 -20.79
C MET A 249 -5.22 21.64 -21.45
#